data_AF-A0A7L2TZL2-F1
#
_entry.id   AF-A0A7L2TZL2-F1
#
_cell.length_a   1.000
_cell.length_b   1.000
_cell.length_c   1.000
_cell.angle_alpha   90.00
_cell.angle_beta   90.00
_cell.angle_gamma   90.00
#
_symmetry.space_group_name_H-M   'P 1'
#
loop_
_entity.id
_entity.type
_entity.pdbx_description
1 polymer ?
#
loop_
_entity_poly.entity_id
_entity_poly.type
_entity_poly.pdbx_seq_one_letter_code
_entity_poly.pdbx_strand_id
1 'polypeptide(L)'
;SINGKCFDWLLVSRRSCFRAGVRYYVRGIDSEGHAANFVETEQIVHYKGSKASFVQTRGSIPFFWSQRPNLKYKPKPQISKSVNHV
;
A
#
# COMPACT_ATOMS: atom_id res chain seq x y z
N SER A 1 -14.13 5.12 -25.00
CA SER A 1 -13.36 6.00 -25.91
C SER A 1 -13.37 7.41 -25.36
N ILE A 2 -12.37 8.24 -25.69
CA ILE A 2 -12.35 9.68 -25.37
C ILE A 2 -12.26 10.43 -26.70
N ASN A 3 -13.14 11.41 -26.94
CA ASN A 3 -13.19 12.16 -28.22
C ASN A 3 -13.25 11.24 -29.45
N GLY A 4 -14.07 10.18 -29.41
CA GLY A 4 -14.20 9.20 -30.50
C GLY A 4 -13.00 8.25 -30.67
N LYS A 5 -11.95 8.36 -29.84
CA LYS A 5 -10.74 7.54 -29.93
C LYS A 5 -10.84 6.38 -28.93
N CYS A 6 -10.87 5.14 -29.43
CA CYS A 6 -10.76 3.94 -28.60
C CYS A 6 -9.31 3.74 -28.15
N PHE A 7 -9.11 3.33 -26.90
CA PHE A 7 -7.83 3.05 -26.28
C PHE A 7 -8.02 1.91 -25.28
N ASP A 8 -6.95 1.17 -25.01
CA ASP A 8 -6.96 0.17 -23.96
C ASP A 8 -6.64 0.84 -22.63
N TRP A 9 -7.46 0.54 -21.62
CA TRP A 9 -7.26 1.00 -20.26
C TRP A 9 -7.13 -0.21 -19.35
N LEU A 10 -5.97 -0.34 -18.71
CA LEU A 10 -5.68 -1.45 -17.81
C LEU A 10 -5.43 -0.88 -16.41
N LEU A 11 -5.93 -1.61 -15.42
CA LEU A 11 -5.71 -1.31 -14.02
C LEU A 11 -5.17 -2.56 -13.34
N VAL A 12 -3.93 -2.48 -12.85
CA VAL A 12 -3.25 -3.58 -12.17
C VAL A 12 -2.95 -3.16 -10.75
N SER A 13 -3.25 -4.03 -9.78
CA SER A 13 -2.82 -3.81 -8.39
C SER A 13 -1.94 -4.98 -7.92
N ARG A 14 -0.77 -4.66 -7.39
CA ARG A 14 0.21 -5.64 -6.88
C ARG A 14 0.37 -5.44 -5.39
N ARG A 15 0.16 -6.50 -4.60
CA ARG A 15 0.36 -6.49 -3.16
C ARG A 15 1.72 -7.07 -2.81
N SER A 16 2.51 -6.34 -2.03
CA SER A 16 3.78 -6.83 -1.50
C SER A 16 3.56 -8.04 -0.58
N CYS A 17 4.44 -9.03 -0.69
CA CYS A 17 4.47 -10.21 0.18
C CYS A 17 5.38 -10.04 1.40
N PHE A 18 6.27 -9.04 1.44
CA PHE A 18 7.30 -8.90 2.47
C PHE A 18 6.73 -8.65 3.88
N ARG A 19 5.62 -7.91 4.00
CA ARG A 19 4.95 -7.66 5.29
C ARG A 19 3.43 -7.71 5.17
N ALA A 20 2.93 -8.82 4.64
CA ALA A 20 1.49 -9.07 4.52
C ALA A 20 0.88 -9.51 5.86
N GLY A 21 -0.35 -9.10 6.15
CA GLY A 21 -1.11 -9.66 7.26
C GLY A 21 -2.33 -8.86 7.68
N VAL A 22 -3.01 -9.35 8.71
CA VAL A 22 -4.30 -8.81 9.16
C VAL A 22 -4.14 -7.40 9.73
N ARG A 23 -5.08 -6.50 9.38
CA ARG A 23 -5.07 -5.06 9.71
C ARG A 23 -4.70 -4.70 11.15
N TYR A 24 -5.07 -5.49 12.16
CA TYR A 24 -4.76 -5.20 13.56
C TYR A 24 -3.51 -5.90 14.11
N TYR A 25 -3.02 -6.92 13.40
CA TYR A 25 -1.85 -7.68 13.81
C TYR A 25 -0.58 -7.22 13.08
N VAL A 26 -0.72 -6.75 11.84
CA VAL A 26 0.40 -6.35 10.98
C VAL A 26 0.18 -4.90 10.54
N ARG A 27 0.92 -4.01 11.20
CA ARG A 27 0.95 -2.56 10.96
C ARG A 27 2.39 -2.05 11.04
N GLY A 28 2.56 -0.81 10.58
CA GLY A 28 3.84 -0.15 10.59
C GLY A 28 4.84 -0.78 9.65
N ILE A 29 6.10 -0.51 9.92
CA ILE A 29 7.26 -1.00 9.19
C ILE A 29 7.94 -2.13 9.97
N ASP A 30 8.71 -2.99 9.30
CA ASP A 30 9.63 -3.95 9.95
C ASP A 30 11.07 -3.41 10.00
N SER A 31 11.99 -4.18 10.57
CA SER A 31 13.42 -3.82 10.67
C SER A 31 14.11 -3.65 9.31
N GLU A 32 13.59 -4.27 8.25
CA GLU A 32 14.15 -4.18 6.90
C GLU A 32 13.55 -3.03 6.07
N GLY A 33 12.53 -2.34 6.59
CA GLY A 33 11.93 -1.18 5.94
C GLY A 33 10.65 -1.50 5.16
N HIS A 34 10.12 -2.72 5.24
CA HIS A 34 8.89 -3.07 4.52
C HIS A 34 7.65 -2.54 5.26
N ALA A 35 6.87 -1.68 4.60
CA ALA A 35 5.61 -1.21 5.13
C ALA A 35 4.54 -2.32 5.06
N ALA A 36 3.81 -2.52 6.16
CA ALA A 36 2.75 -3.52 6.24
C ALA A 36 1.64 -3.25 5.22
N ASN A 37 1.20 -4.31 4.53
CA ASN A 37 0.14 -4.27 3.53
C ASN A 37 0.38 -3.23 2.40
N PHE A 38 1.63 -3.11 1.95
CA PHE A 38 1.99 -2.26 0.82
C PHE A 38 1.40 -2.78 -0.50
N VAL A 39 0.88 -1.85 -1.30
CA VAL A 39 0.25 -2.08 -2.59
C VAL A 39 0.68 -0.99 -3.56
N GLU A 40 0.98 -1.38 -4.79
CA GLU A 40 1.08 -0.48 -5.94
C GLU A 40 -0.14 -0.70 -6.82
N THR A 41 -0.80 0.39 -7.22
CA THR A 41 -1.85 0.38 -8.23
C THR A 41 -1.33 1.14 -9.44
N GLU A 42 -1.26 0.45 -10.57
CA GLU A 42 -0.77 0.97 -11.83
C GLU A 42 -1.92 1.10 -12.83
N GLN A 43 -2.05 2.30 -13.37
CA GLN A 43 -2.92 2.60 -14.50
C GLN A 43 -2.09 2.62 -15.77
N ILE A 44 -2.47 1.79 -16.75
CA ILE A 44 -1.80 1.72 -18.05
C ILE A 44 -2.79 2.15 -19.12
N VAL A 45 -2.36 3.06 -19.99
CA VAL A 45 -3.11 3.50 -21.17
C VAL A 45 -2.32 3.13 -22.41
N HIS A 46 -2.97 2.44 -23.34
CA HIS A 46 -2.39 2.12 -24.64
C HIS A 46 -3.27 2.67 -25.76
N TYR A 47 -2.67 3.49 -26.63
CA TYR A 47 -3.36 4.12 -27.74
C TYR A 47 -2.43 4.29 -28.94
N LYS A 48 -2.77 3.65 -30.07
CA LYS A 48 -2.05 3.77 -31.36
C LYS A 48 -0.53 3.60 -31.23
N GLY A 49 -0.07 2.60 -30.47
CA GLY A 49 1.35 2.32 -30.24
C GLY A 49 1.99 3.12 -29.11
N SER A 50 1.39 4.23 -28.69
CA SER A 50 1.82 4.97 -27.50
C SER A 50 1.34 4.30 -26.22
N LYS A 51 2.22 4.23 -25.22
CA LYS A 51 1.94 3.63 -23.91
C LYS A 51 2.29 4.62 -22.80
N ALA A 52 1.43 4.73 -21.80
CA ALA A 52 1.69 5.48 -20.58
C ALA A 52 1.38 4.59 -19.38
N SER A 53 2.18 4.74 -18.32
CA SER A 53 1.96 4.09 -17.03
C SER A 53 2.00 5.14 -15.93
N PHE A 54 1.06 5.03 -14.99
CA PHE A 54 1.00 5.86 -13.80
C PHE A 54 0.80 4.97 -12.57
N VAL A 55 1.72 5.03 -11.61
CA VAL A 55 1.71 4.20 -10.40
C VAL A 55 1.37 5.06 -9.18
N GLN A 56 0.45 4.56 -8.36
CA GLN A 56 0.15 5.09 -7.03
C GLN A 56 0.41 4.02 -5.97
N THR A 57 0.97 4.43 -4.84
CA THR A 57 1.29 3.53 -3.72
C THR A 57 0.34 3.71 -2.55
N ARG A 58 0.05 2.63 -1.82
CA ARG A 58 -0.68 2.63 -0.55
C ARG A 58 -0.03 1.63 0.40
N GLY A 59 0.04 1.94 1.68
CA GLY A 59 0.51 0.99 2.70
C GLY A 59 0.23 1.48 4.11
N SER A 60 0.71 0.74 5.10
CA SER A 60 0.76 1.23 6.48
C SER A 60 1.70 2.42 6.58
N ILE A 61 1.37 3.37 7.46
CA ILE A 61 2.25 4.50 7.79
C ILE A 61 3.62 3.92 8.24
N PRO A 62 4.75 4.40 7.69
CA PRO A 62 6.07 3.79 7.86
C PRO A 62 6.73 4.17 9.20
N PHE A 63 6.06 3.86 10.31
CA PHE A 63 6.62 3.92 11.66
C PHE A 63 6.60 2.54 12.29
N PHE A 64 7.41 2.31 13.31
CA PHE A 64 7.21 1.15 14.19
C PHE A 64 5.97 1.42 15.04
N TRP A 65 4.81 0.90 14.65
CA TRP A 65 3.57 1.10 15.39
C TRP A 65 2.65 -0.11 15.33
N SER A 66 1.79 -0.22 16.34
CA SER A 66 0.81 -1.29 16.44
C SER A 66 -0.55 -0.75 16.88
N GLN A 67 -1.61 -1.51 16.59
CA GLN A 67 -2.97 -1.24 17.03
C GLN A 67 -3.64 -2.58 17.32
N ARG A 68 -3.10 -3.29 18.31
CA ARG A 68 -3.55 -4.66 18.61
C ARG A 68 -5.02 -4.66 19.09
N PRO A 69 -5.81 -5.69 18.73
CA PRO A 69 -7.18 -5.82 19.23
C PRO A 69 -7.22 -5.85 20.76
N ASN A 70 -8.25 -5.23 21.34
CA ASN A 70 -8.61 -5.34 22.75
C ASN A 70 -10.14 -5.21 22.90
N LEU A 71 -10.66 -5.20 24.13
CA LEU A 71 -12.11 -5.07 24.39
C LEU A 71 -12.73 -3.74 23.94
N LYS A 72 -11.93 -2.77 23.46
CA LYS A 72 -12.45 -1.48 22.96
C LYS A 72 -12.82 -1.60 21.49
N TYR A 73 -13.93 -0.96 21.11
CA TYR A 73 -14.39 -0.87 19.73
C TYR A 73 -13.32 -0.34 18.75
N LYS A 74 -12.53 0.67 19.17
CA LYS A 74 -11.42 1.23 18.39
C LYS A 74 -10.17 1.36 19.27
N PRO A 75 -9.29 0.34 19.32
CA PRO A 75 -8.05 0.40 20.07
C PRO A 75 -7.21 1.61 19.62
N LYS A 76 -6.54 2.30 20.54
CA LYS A 76 -5.69 3.44 20.17
C LYS A 76 -4.39 2.94 19.50
N PRO A 77 -3.94 3.53 18.38
CA PRO A 77 -2.62 3.25 17.82
C PRO A 77 -1.52 3.58 18.84
N GLN A 78 -0.46 2.77 18.86
CA GLN A 78 0.72 2.95 19.71
C GLN A 78 1.98 2.94 18.84
N ILE A 79 2.75 4.02 18.91
CA ILE A 79 4.07 4.14 18.29
C ILE A 79 5.09 3.53 19.25
N SER A 80 6.01 2.73 18.73
CA SER A 80 7.13 2.18 19.47
C SER A 80 8.05 3.31 19.91
N LYS A 81 8.39 3.35 21.20
CA LYS A 81 9.34 4.34 21.74
C LYS A 81 10.78 3.84 21.75
N SER A 82 10.98 2.55 21.55
CA SER A 82 12.26 1.86 21.73
C SER A 82 12.93 1.42 20.43
N VAL A 83 12.25 1.58 19.28
CA VAL A 83 12.76 1.11 17.99
C VAL A 83 12.63 2.22 16.98
N ASN A 84 13.74 2.53 16.32
CA ASN A 84 13.84 3.43 15.17
C ASN A 84 14.74 2.79 14.12
N HIS A 85 14.59 3.22 12.87
CA HIS A 85 15.50 2.86 11.77
C HIS A 85 16.76 3.75 11.73
N VAL A 86 16.90 4.65 12.71
CA VAL A 86 17.98 5.64 12.84
C VAL A 86 18.61 5.53 14.21
#